data_AF-A0A0D6LYE3-F1
#
_entry.id   AF-A0A0D6LYE3-F1
#
_cell.length_a   1.000
_cell.length_b   1.000
_cell.length_c   1.000
_cell.angle_alpha   90.00
_cell.angle_beta   90.00
_cell.angle_gamma   90.00
#
_symmetry.space_group_name_H-M   'P 1'
#
loop_
_entity.id
_entity.type
_entity.pdbx_description
1 polymer ?
#
loop_
_entity_poly.entity_id
_entity_poly.type
_entity_poly.pdbx_seq_one_letter_code
_entity_poly.pdbx_strand_id
1 'polypeptide(L)'
;MAGQADGIRKRKDSLSYDSDDSTKKEKEMNHIVDDLEKEAADEKKEETKWRRMRGAIRDWGESSSCHGIPHMAQASTFCAAIVWSIILAFCAVGFVYFFTDTLSQYLRFDKIVQLNLGLEAENFPSVTFCNINPYKKSKIQMVPALQALMTVYEESSKGTLT
;
A
#
# COMPACT_ATOMS: atom_id res chain seq x y z
N MET A 1 -118.10 15.88 -32.09
CA MET A 1 -117.32 14.90 -32.86
C MET A 1 -115.86 15.07 -32.48
N ALA A 2 -115.22 13.98 -32.01
CA ALA A 2 -113.79 13.71 -31.81
C ALA A 2 -112.95 14.76 -31.03
N GLY A 3 -112.40 14.44 -29.85
CA GLY A 3 -111.20 13.59 -29.63
C GLY A 3 -109.98 14.52 -29.49
N GLN A 4 -109.13 14.50 -28.46
CA GLN A 4 -108.26 13.39 -28.06
C GLN A 4 -107.51 13.76 -26.76
N ALA A 5 -107.21 12.75 -25.95
CA ALA A 5 -106.48 12.82 -24.68
C ALA A 5 -104.99 13.19 -24.86
N ASP A 6 -104.32 13.65 -23.77
CA ASP A 6 -103.00 13.10 -23.41
C ASP A 6 -102.48 13.54 -22.02
N GLY A 7 -102.08 12.53 -21.23
CA GLY A 7 -100.78 12.52 -20.56
C GLY A 7 -100.63 13.09 -19.14
N ILE A 8 -100.96 12.30 -18.12
CA ILE A 8 -100.41 12.46 -16.75
C ILE A 8 -98.95 11.96 -16.73
N ARG A 9 -98.01 12.76 -16.19
CA ARG A 9 -96.73 12.27 -15.68
C ARG A 9 -96.59 12.60 -14.19
N LYS A 10 -96.82 11.59 -13.34
CA LYS A 10 -96.39 11.59 -11.94
C LYS A 10 -94.87 11.46 -11.91
N ARG A 11 -94.16 12.45 -11.35
CA ARG A 11 -92.73 12.33 -11.05
C ARG A 11 -92.59 11.41 -9.83
N LYS A 12 -91.84 10.32 -9.99
CA LYS A 12 -91.45 9.43 -8.89
C LYS A 12 -90.51 10.19 -7.94
N ASP A 13 -90.90 10.23 -6.67
CA ASP A 13 -90.02 10.50 -5.55
C ASP A 13 -89.02 9.34 -5.36
N SER A 14 -87.92 9.66 -4.67
CA SER A 14 -86.84 8.80 -4.16
C SER A 14 -85.71 8.42 -5.12
N LEU A 15 -84.59 9.13 -4.96
CA LEU A 15 -83.25 8.61 -5.22
C LEU A 15 -82.50 8.72 -3.89
N SER A 16 -82.38 7.59 -3.20
CA SER A 16 -81.54 7.46 -2.02
C SER A 16 -80.09 7.66 -2.44
N TYR A 17 -79.43 8.64 -1.85
CA TYR A 17 -78.00 8.86 -2.04
C TYR A 17 -77.25 7.87 -1.14
N ASP A 18 -76.70 6.82 -1.74
CA ASP A 18 -75.90 5.81 -1.05
C ASP A 18 -74.61 6.46 -0.51
N SER A 19 -74.50 6.55 0.81
CA SER A 19 -73.40 7.20 1.52
C SER A 19 -72.07 6.44 1.42
N ASP A 20 -72.06 5.27 0.78
CA ASP A 20 -70.91 4.35 0.71
C ASP A 20 -69.95 4.66 -0.47
N ASP A 21 -70.45 5.30 -1.54
CA ASP A 21 -69.68 5.61 -2.76
C ASP A 21 -68.66 6.74 -2.55
N SER A 22 -69.00 7.76 -1.75
CA SER A 22 -68.11 8.88 -1.45
C SER A 22 -66.92 8.47 -0.60
N THR A 23 -67.14 7.61 0.40
CA THR A 23 -66.08 7.08 1.27
C THR A 23 -65.12 6.16 0.54
N LYS A 24 -65.60 5.44 -0.48
CA LYS A 24 -64.74 4.59 -1.31
C LYS A 24 -63.84 5.43 -2.23
N LYS A 25 -64.41 6.44 -2.90
CA LYS A 25 -63.66 7.36 -3.76
C LYS A 25 -62.64 8.19 -2.99
N GLU A 26 -62.97 8.61 -1.77
CA GLU A 26 -62.03 9.34 -0.90
C GLU A 26 -60.86 8.46 -0.47
N LYS A 27 -61.10 7.18 -0.13
CA LYS A 27 -60.04 6.23 0.19
C LYS A 27 -59.15 5.90 -1.01
N GLU A 28 -59.74 5.72 -2.19
CA GLU A 28 -58.98 5.50 -3.43
C GLU A 28 -58.15 6.74 -3.79
N MET A 29 -58.69 7.94 -3.62
CA MET A 29 -57.97 9.20 -3.86
C MET A 29 -56.79 9.37 -2.90
N ASN A 30 -56.98 9.10 -1.60
CA ASN A 30 -55.93 9.21 -0.61
C ASN A 30 -54.81 8.17 -0.83
N HIS A 31 -55.17 6.95 -1.25
CA HIS A 31 -54.18 5.93 -1.61
C HIS A 31 -53.34 6.32 -2.82
N ILE A 32 -53.95 6.95 -3.84
CA ILE A 32 -53.22 7.45 -5.01
C ILE A 32 -52.28 8.59 -4.62
N VAL A 33 -52.69 9.48 -3.72
CA VAL A 33 -51.82 10.56 -3.21
C VAL A 33 -50.66 10.00 -2.40
N ASP A 34 -50.91 9.03 -1.51
CA ASP A 34 -49.87 8.36 -0.72
C ASP A 34 -48.87 7.61 -1.62
N ASP A 35 -49.35 6.93 -2.67
CA ASP A 35 -48.49 6.26 -3.65
C ASP A 35 -47.63 7.26 -4.44
N LEU A 36 -48.20 8.40 -4.87
CA LEU A 36 -47.47 9.47 -5.56
C LEU A 36 -46.43 10.14 -4.65
N GLU A 37 -46.76 10.37 -3.38
CA GLU A 37 -45.82 10.90 -2.39
C GLU A 37 -44.69 9.91 -2.10
N LYS A 38 -45.00 8.61 -2.10
CA LYS A 38 -44.04 7.53 -1.88
C LYS A 38 -43.14 7.30 -3.08
N GLU A 39 -43.66 7.33 -4.31
CA GLU A 39 -42.87 7.29 -5.55
C GLU A 39 -41.98 8.53 -5.68
N ALA A 40 -42.50 9.74 -5.40
CA ALA A 40 -41.71 10.96 -5.39
C ALA A 40 -40.66 11.00 -4.26
N ALA A 41 -40.90 10.32 -3.15
CA ALA A 41 -39.94 10.16 -2.08
C ALA A 41 -38.87 9.11 -2.42
N ASP A 42 -39.22 7.98 -3.04
CA ASP A 42 -38.26 6.93 -3.43
C ASP A 42 -37.32 7.41 -4.57
N GLU A 43 -37.86 8.12 -5.57
CA GLU A 43 -37.06 8.77 -6.60
C GLU A 43 -36.04 9.78 -6.02
N LYS A 44 -36.35 10.43 -4.90
CA LYS A 44 -35.42 11.36 -4.22
C LYS A 44 -34.45 10.66 -3.25
N LYS A 45 -34.80 9.49 -2.72
CA LYS A 45 -34.09 8.85 -1.60
C LYS A 45 -33.01 7.87 -2.05
N GLU A 46 -33.16 7.25 -3.22
CA GLU A 46 -32.13 6.34 -3.77
C GLU A 46 -31.06 7.07 -4.61
N GLU A 47 -31.42 8.18 -5.23
CA GLU A 47 -30.61 8.96 -6.16
C GLU A 47 -29.55 9.90 -5.54
N THR A 48 -29.38 9.92 -4.22
CA THR A 48 -28.71 11.07 -3.54
C THR A 48 -27.43 10.79 -2.76
N LYS A 49 -27.18 9.58 -2.25
CA LYS A 49 -25.92 9.29 -1.52
C LYS A 49 -24.87 8.63 -2.38
N TRP A 50 -25.21 7.55 -3.08
CA TRP A 50 -24.28 6.82 -3.94
C TRP A 50 -23.81 7.64 -5.14
N ARG A 51 -24.73 8.34 -5.80
CA ARG A 51 -24.38 9.21 -6.93
C ARG A 51 -23.50 10.38 -6.51
N ARG A 52 -23.76 10.95 -5.33
CA ARG A 52 -22.96 12.03 -4.74
C ARG A 52 -21.57 11.55 -4.32
N MET A 53 -21.49 10.35 -3.73
CA MET A 53 -20.21 9.73 -3.38
C MET A 53 -19.40 9.34 -4.62
N ARG A 54 -20.06 8.81 -5.66
CA ARG A 54 -19.43 8.52 -6.96
C ARG A 54 -18.90 9.78 -7.63
N GLY A 55 -19.67 10.87 -7.59
CA GLY A 55 -19.21 12.18 -8.06
C GLY A 55 -17.98 12.66 -7.30
N ALA A 56 -18.01 12.62 -5.96
CA ALA A 56 -16.88 13.03 -5.13
C ALA A 56 -15.61 12.19 -5.37
N ILE A 57 -15.75 10.87 -5.55
CA ILE A 57 -14.61 9.98 -5.85
C ILE A 57 -14.02 10.30 -7.22
N ARG A 58 -14.87 10.62 -8.21
CA ARG A 58 -14.42 11.00 -9.55
C ARG A 58 -13.69 12.34 -9.54
N ASP A 59 -14.26 13.36 -8.89
CA ASP A 59 -13.66 14.69 -8.77
C ASP A 59 -12.31 14.61 -8.04
N TRP A 60 -12.24 13.82 -6.96
CA TRP A 60 -10.97 13.54 -6.28
C TRP A 60 -9.97 12.84 -7.20
N GLY A 61 -10.41 11.80 -7.92
CA GLY A 61 -9.55 11.03 -8.83
C GLY A 61 -8.96 11.87 -9.95
N GLU A 62 -9.73 12.81 -10.49
CA GLU A 62 -9.28 13.77 -11.51
C GLU A 62 -8.28 14.79 -10.97
N SER A 63 -8.37 15.16 -9.69
CA SER A 63 -7.46 16.10 -9.01
C SER A 63 -6.24 15.46 -8.32
N SER A 64 -6.15 14.13 -8.36
CA SER A 64 -5.10 13.38 -7.65
C SER A 64 -3.72 13.59 -8.27
N SER A 65 -2.69 13.71 -7.42
CA SER A 65 -1.27 13.79 -7.85
C SER A 65 -0.67 12.43 -8.23
N CYS A 66 -1.35 11.33 -7.88
CA CYS A 66 -0.96 9.99 -8.30
C CYS A 66 -1.26 9.83 -9.79
N HIS A 67 -0.23 9.89 -10.64
CA HIS A 67 -0.37 10.01 -12.10
C HIS A 67 -1.29 8.96 -12.77
N GLY A 68 -1.40 7.74 -12.21
CA GLY A 68 -2.30 6.72 -12.75
C GLY A 68 -3.78 6.86 -12.37
N ILE A 69 -4.10 7.61 -11.30
CA ILE A 69 -5.47 7.75 -10.78
C ILE A 69 -6.34 8.65 -11.69
N PRO A 70 -5.87 9.81 -12.20
CA PRO A 70 -6.63 10.62 -13.14
C PRO A 70 -6.99 9.87 -14.44
N HIS A 71 -6.06 9.06 -14.97
CA HIS A 71 -6.32 8.24 -16.16
C HIS A 71 -7.40 7.17 -15.93
N MET A 72 -7.48 6.62 -14.72
CA MET A 72 -8.54 5.69 -14.32
C MET A 72 -9.89 6.43 -14.14
N ALA A 73 -9.88 7.63 -13.56
CA ALA A 73 -11.09 8.42 -13.32
C ALA A 73 -11.71 9.00 -14.60
N GLN A 74 -10.88 9.33 -15.60
CA GLN A 74 -11.31 9.85 -16.91
C GLN A 74 -11.61 8.76 -17.95
N ALA A 75 -11.41 7.48 -17.62
CA ALA A 75 -11.62 6.38 -18.56
C ALA A 75 -13.09 6.29 -18.98
N SER A 76 -13.36 6.44 -20.27
CA SER A 76 -14.71 6.35 -20.85
C SER A 76 -15.21 4.92 -20.99
N THR A 77 -14.31 3.94 -20.99
CA THR A 77 -14.65 2.51 -21.12
C THR A 77 -14.15 1.71 -19.93
N PHE A 78 -14.92 0.69 -19.54
CA PHE A 78 -14.54 -0.21 -18.45
C PHE A 78 -13.23 -0.94 -18.73
N CYS A 79 -12.99 -1.34 -19.98
CA CYS A 79 -11.73 -1.96 -20.39
C CYS A 79 -10.52 -1.02 -20.18
N ALA A 80 -10.65 0.27 -20.53
CA ALA A 80 -9.58 1.24 -20.29
C ALA A 80 -9.32 1.44 -18.79
N ALA A 81 -10.37 1.49 -17.97
CA ALA A 81 -10.22 1.57 -16.52
C ALA A 81 -9.48 0.36 -15.94
N ILE A 82 -9.76 -0.85 -16.44
CA ILE A 82 -9.05 -2.07 -16.03
C ILE A 82 -7.56 -1.99 -16.42
N VAL A 83 -7.25 -1.59 -17.64
CA VAL A 83 -5.84 -1.49 -18.09
C VAL A 83 -5.06 -0.52 -17.22
N TRP A 84 -5.60 0.67 -16.96
CA TRP A 84 -4.96 1.63 -16.05
C TRP A 84 -4.85 1.13 -14.62
N SER A 85 -5.84 0.36 -14.14
CA SER A 85 -5.78 -0.28 -12.82
C SER A 85 -4.66 -1.32 -12.73
N ILE A 86 -4.48 -2.15 -13.76
CA ILE A 86 -3.42 -3.16 -13.82
C ILE A 86 -2.05 -2.49 -13.85
N ILE A 87 -1.88 -1.44 -14.67
CA ILE A 87 -0.63 -0.68 -14.75
C ILE A 87 -0.30 -0.06 -13.39
N LEU A 88 -1.27 0.60 -12.75
CA LEU A 88 -1.08 1.20 -11.43
C LEU A 88 -0.72 0.15 -10.37
N ALA A 89 -1.39 -1.01 -10.39
CA ALA A 89 -1.09 -2.11 -9.49
C ALA A 89 0.34 -2.66 -9.70
N PHE A 90 0.76 -2.84 -10.96
CA PHE A 90 2.11 -3.28 -11.29
C PHE A 90 3.16 -2.27 -10.81
N CYS A 91 2.94 -0.98 -11.03
CA CYS A 91 3.81 0.08 -10.53
C CYS A 91 3.87 0.12 -9.00
N ALA A 92 2.75 -0.09 -8.30
CA ALA A 92 2.72 -0.14 -6.84
C ALA A 92 3.50 -1.33 -6.27
N VAL A 93 3.34 -2.53 -6.85
CA VAL A 93 4.10 -3.72 -6.46
C VAL A 93 5.60 -3.52 -6.73
N GLY A 94 5.96 -3.01 -7.91
CA GLY A 94 7.34 -2.69 -8.25
C GLY A 94 7.95 -1.66 -7.31
N PHE A 95 7.21 -0.61 -6.95
CA PHE A 95 7.64 0.40 -5.99
C PHE A 95 7.95 -0.22 -4.62
N VAL A 96 7.04 -1.06 -4.08
CA VAL A 96 7.27 -1.73 -2.79
C VAL A 96 8.51 -2.61 -2.85
N TYR A 97 8.68 -3.40 -3.92
CA TYR A 97 9.86 -4.25 -4.10
C TYR A 97 11.16 -3.42 -4.12
N PHE A 98 11.27 -2.43 -5.02
CA PHE A 98 12.47 -1.60 -5.13
C PHE A 98 12.75 -0.78 -3.88
N PHE A 99 11.71 -0.29 -3.20
CA PHE A 99 11.86 0.43 -1.94
C PHE A 99 12.43 -0.49 -0.85
N THR A 100 11.89 -1.70 -0.70
CA THR A 100 12.40 -2.67 0.31
C THR A 100 13.83 -3.11 0.02
N ASP A 101 14.17 -3.31 -1.24
CA ASP A 101 15.53 -3.67 -1.67
C ASP A 101 16.51 -2.53 -1.39
N THR A 102 16.18 -1.31 -1.81
CA THR A 102 17.01 -0.11 -1.56
C THR A 102 17.18 0.17 -0.07
N LEU A 103 16.10 0.03 0.71
CA LEU A 103 16.14 0.20 2.16
C LEU A 103 17.04 -0.85 2.82
N SER A 104 16.96 -2.10 2.36
CA SER A 104 17.84 -3.17 2.85
C SER A 104 19.30 -2.91 2.51
N GLN A 105 19.59 -2.43 1.29
CA GLN A 105 20.94 -2.02 0.88
C GLN A 105 21.48 -0.86 1.74
N TYR A 106 20.64 0.14 2.03
CA TYR A 106 21.03 1.26 2.88
C TYR A 106 21.37 0.81 4.30
N LEU A 107 20.53 -0.06 4.90
CA LEU A 107 20.72 -0.57 6.26
C LEU A 107 21.86 -1.60 6.40
N ARG A 108 22.46 -2.04 5.29
CA ARG A 108 23.68 -2.87 5.33
C ARG A 108 24.94 -2.07 5.66
N PHE A 109 24.89 -0.73 5.55
CA PHE A 109 26.02 0.16 5.81
C PHE A 109 27.31 -0.26 5.06
N ASP A 110 27.14 -0.78 3.84
CA ASP A 110 28.25 -1.23 3.02
C ASP A 110 29.16 -0.04 2.66
N LYS A 111 30.47 -0.18 2.89
CA LYS A 111 31.47 0.88 2.65
C LYS A 111 32.27 0.60 1.40
N ILE A 112 32.36 1.59 0.51
CA ILE A 112 33.21 1.53 -0.68
C ILE A 112 34.53 2.22 -0.36
N VAL A 113 35.64 1.49 -0.38
CA VAL A 113 36.99 2.05 -0.22
C VAL A 113 37.55 2.33 -1.61
N GLN A 114 37.82 3.60 -1.90
CA GLN A 114 38.53 4.00 -3.12
C GLN A 114 40.02 4.09 -2.81
N LEU A 115 40.82 3.22 -3.44
CA LEU A 115 42.28 3.26 -3.35
C LEU A 115 42.81 4.20 -4.42
N ASN A 116 43.28 5.37 -3.99
CA ASN A 116 43.99 6.29 -4.86
C ASN A 116 45.49 6.06 -4.66
N LEU A 117 46.17 5.59 -5.71
CA LEU A 117 47.62 5.46 -5.74
C LEU A 117 48.21 6.82 -6.08
N GLY A 118 48.49 7.61 -5.05
CA GLY A 118 49.25 8.85 -5.18
C GLY A 118 50.75 8.58 -5.10
N LEU A 119 51.53 9.23 -5.96
CA LEU A 119 52.99 9.31 -5.82
C LEU A 119 53.32 10.51 -4.93
N GLU A 120 52.93 10.43 -3.66
CA GLU A 120 53.27 11.45 -2.67
C GLU A 120 54.61 11.11 -2.01
N ALA A 121 55.38 12.14 -1.65
CA ALA A 121 56.60 11.96 -0.88
C ALA A 121 56.24 11.51 0.54
N GLU A 122 56.32 10.21 0.80
CA GLU A 122 55.97 9.62 2.09
C GLU A 122 57.17 9.60 3.05
N ASN A 123 56.90 9.69 4.36
CA ASN A 123 57.95 9.64 5.37
C ASN A 123 58.65 8.28 5.36
N PHE A 124 59.98 8.28 5.52
CA PHE A 124 60.73 7.04 5.63
C PHE A 124 60.26 6.24 6.87
N PRO A 125 59.86 4.97 6.72
CA PRO A 125 59.30 4.20 7.82
C PRO A 125 60.36 3.84 8.85
N SER A 126 59.93 3.52 10.08
CA SER A 126 60.84 2.93 11.06
C SER A 126 61.20 1.51 10.62
N VAL A 127 62.47 1.31 10.25
CA VAL A 127 63.00 -0.01 9.93
C VAL A 127 63.61 -0.61 11.19
N THR A 128 62.96 -1.63 11.73
CA THR A 128 63.51 -2.44 12.83
C THR A 128 64.05 -3.75 12.26
N PHE A 129 65.33 -4.01 12.48
CA PHE A 129 65.93 -5.31 12.20
C PHE A 129 66.36 -5.97 13.50
N CYS A 130 66.15 -7.27 13.59
CA CYS A 130 66.60 -8.09 14.70
C CYS A 130 67.54 -9.18 14.19
N ASN A 131 68.53 -9.53 14.99
CA ASN A 131 69.33 -10.73 14.74
C ASN A 131 68.41 -11.95 14.86
N ILE A 132 68.46 -12.86 13.89
CA ILE A 132 67.71 -14.13 13.92
C ILE A 132 68.12 -14.95 15.14
N ASN A 133 69.37 -14.84 15.56
CA ASN A 133 69.82 -15.47 16.77
C ASN A 133 69.38 -14.67 18.00
N PRO A 134 68.46 -15.20 18.84
CA PRO A 134 67.96 -14.49 20.03
C PRO A 134 69.02 -14.40 21.15
N TYR A 135 70.06 -15.22 21.12
CA TYR A 135 71.02 -15.30 22.21
C TYR A 135 72.47 -15.22 21.76
N LYS A 136 73.26 -14.39 22.45
CA LYS A 136 74.71 -14.33 22.23
C LYS A 136 75.40 -15.43 23.04
N LYS A 137 76.08 -16.36 22.37
CA LYS A 137 76.83 -17.47 23.02
C LYS A 137 77.73 -17.00 24.17
N SER A 138 78.44 -15.89 23.96
CA SER A 138 79.35 -15.31 24.97
C SER A 138 78.63 -14.76 26.21
N LYS A 139 77.32 -14.49 26.15
CA LYS A 139 76.50 -14.00 27.27
C LYS A 139 75.78 -15.15 27.98
N ILE A 140 75.39 -16.19 27.23
CA ILE A 140 74.82 -17.43 27.79
C ILE A 140 75.82 -18.10 28.75
N GLN A 141 77.10 -18.16 28.37
CA GLN A 141 78.16 -18.75 29.18
C GLN A 141 78.44 -17.99 30.50
N MET A 142 78.01 -16.72 30.61
CA MET A 142 78.17 -15.94 31.84
C MET A 142 77.07 -16.23 32.86
N VAL A 143 75.99 -16.90 32.46
CA VAL A 143 74.87 -17.26 33.33
C VAL A 143 74.96 -18.77 33.60
N PRO A 144 75.32 -19.22 34.82
CA PRO A 144 75.57 -20.63 35.10
C PRO A 144 74.40 -21.55 34.75
N ALA A 145 73.16 -21.08 34.98
CA ALA A 145 71.95 -21.83 34.66
C ALA A 145 71.78 -22.05 33.15
N LEU A 146 72.09 -21.06 32.32
CA LEU A 146 71.96 -21.17 30.86
C LEU A 146 73.14 -21.94 30.25
N GLN A 147 74.33 -21.84 30.85
CA GLN A 147 75.49 -22.64 30.43
C GLN A 147 75.24 -24.13 30.64
N ALA A 148 74.72 -24.53 31.82
CA ALA A 148 74.40 -25.92 32.11
C ALA A 148 73.32 -26.49 31.16
N LEU A 149 72.32 -25.69 30.80
CA LEU A 149 71.32 -26.08 29.80
C LEU A 149 71.99 -26.31 28.42
N MET A 150 72.93 -25.45 28.04
CA MET A 150 73.61 -25.55 26.75
C MET A 150 74.54 -26.76 26.68
N THR A 151 75.21 -27.15 27.78
CA THR A 151 76.04 -28.36 27.82
C THR A 151 75.20 -29.62 27.71
N VAL A 152 74.08 -29.71 28.44
CA VAL A 152 73.15 -30.85 28.36
C VAL A 152 72.56 -30.99 26.96
N TYR A 153 72.16 -29.87 26.34
CA TYR A 153 71.67 -29.88 24.96
C TYR A 153 72.74 -30.36 23.96
N GLU A 154 73.98 -29.91 24.13
CA GLU A 154 75.10 -30.31 23.26
C GLU A 154 75.44 -31.80 23.41
N GLU A 155 75.40 -32.34 24.63
CA GLU A 155 75.57 -33.78 24.91
C GLU A 155 74.41 -34.62 24.37
N SER A 156 73.17 -34.14 24.49
CA SER A 156 71.99 -34.76 23.86
C SER A 156 72.13 -34.81 22.35
N SER A 157 72.59 -33.72 21.73
CA SER A 157 72.78 -33.62 20.29
C SER A 157 73.88 -34.54 19.79
N LYS A 158 74.91 -34.80 20.60
CA LYS A 158 76.01 -35.73 20.29
C LYS A 158 75.67 -37.18 20.65
N GLY A 159 74.49 -37.44 21.20
CA GLY A 159 74.07 -38.77 21.63
C GLY A 159 74.90 -39.34 22.79
N THR A 160 75.51 -38.47 23.60
CA THR A 160 76.43 -38.84 24.70
C THR A 160 75.77 -38.75 26.08
N LEU A 161 74.47 -38.41 26.14
CA LEU A 161 73.70 -38.49 27.37
C LEU A 161 73.45 -39.96 27.73
N THR A 162 74.25 -40.49 28.66
CA THR A 162 74.01 -41.73 29.39
C THR A 162 73.56 -41.43 30.81
#